data_AF-A0A1F8TUU0-F1
#
_entry.id   AF-A0A1F8TUU0-F1
#
_cell.length_a   1.000
_cell.length_b   1.000
_cell.length_c   1.000
_cell.angle_alpha   90.00
_cell.angle_beta   90.00
_cell.angle_gamma   90.00
#
_symmetry.space_group_name_H-M   'P 1'
#
loop_
_entity.id
_entity.type
_entity.pdbx_description
1 polymer ?
#
loop_
_entity_poly.entity_id
_entity_poly.type
_entity_poly.pdbx_seq_one_letter_code
_entity_poly.pdbx_strand_id
1 'polypeptide(L)'
;MSLSFEIPVSVETFYVAAQSDAALNRYVFAYTITIKNHSTETVQLLRRYWLITDANGKETEVNGEGVVGEQPQLAPGSSYSYTSGAVLET
;
A
#
# COMPACT_ATOMS: atom_id res chain seq x y z
N MET A 1 11.68 6.45 29.07
CA MET A 1 11.77 7.06 27.73
C MET A 1 10.82 6.25 26.85
N SER A 2 9.73 6.83 26.35
CA SER A 2 8.81 6.11 25.45
C SER A 2 9.49 5.99 24.08
N LEU A 3 9.65 4.78 23.56
CA LEU A 3 10.11 4.58 22.18
C LEU A 3 8.96 4.96 21.24
N SER A 4 9.07 6.12 20.60
CA SER A 4 8.15 6.53 19.53
C SER A 4 8.64 5.97 18.20
N PHE A 5 7.97 4.93 17.71
CA PHE A 5 8.19 4.43 16.34
C PHE A 5 7.41 5.31 15.36
N GLU A 6 8.04 6.39 14.91
CA GLU A 6 7.48 7.22 13.85
C GLU A 6 7.77 6.56 12.50
N ILE A 7 6.75 5.92 11.91
CA ILE A 7 6.85 5.24 10.61
C ILE A 7 5.84 5.85 9.63
N PRO A 8 6.12 7.02 9.02
CA PRO A 8 5.20 7.63 8.09
C PRO A 8 5.02 6.77 6.84
N VAL A 9 3.77 6.64 6.41
CA VAL A 9 3.39 5.98 5.16
C VAL A 9 2.70 7.00 4.27
N SER A 10 3.23 7.22 3.07
CA SER A 10 2.62 8.07 2.06
C SER A 10 2.20 7.25 0.84
N VAL A 11 1.11 7.65 0.20
CA VAL A 11 0.58 6.98 -0.98
C VAL A 11 0.31 7.98 -2.08
N GLU A 12 0.71 7.62 -3.29
CA GLU A 12 0.33 8.30 -4.54
C GLU A 12 -0.49 7.31 -5.36
N THR A 13 -1.60 7.76 -5.93
CA THR A 13 -2.49 6.90 -6.71
C THR A 13 -2.63 7.43 -8.13
N PHE A 14 -2.83 6.52 -9.09
CA PHE A 14 -3.03 6.86 -10.48
C PHE A 14 -4.03 5.90 -11.14
N TYR A 15 -4.98 6.49 -11.87
CA TYR A 15 -5.92 5.74 -12.69
C TYR A 15 -5.24 5.27 -13.98
N VAL A 16 -5.32 3.96 -14.26
CA VAL A 16 -4.67 3.33 -15.42
C VAL A 16 -5.72 3.16 -16.53
N ALA A 17 -5.97 4.24 -17.27
CA ALA A 17 -6.98 4.28 -18.32
C ALA A 17 -6.81 3.15 -19.37
N ALA A 18 -5.56 2.84 -19.74
CA ALA A 18 -5.26 1.80 -20.73
C ALA A 18 -5.63 0.37 -20.29
N GLN A 19 -5.84 0.13 -19.00
CA GLN A 19 -6.23 -1.18 -18.46
C GLN A 19 -7.67 -1.20 -17.92
N SER A 20 -8.36 -0.07 -18.01
CA SER A 20 -9.70 0.15 -17.50
C SER A 20 -10.72 0.11 -18.63
N ASP A 21 -11.92 -0.36 -18.33
CA ASP A 21 -13.05 -0.40 -19.25
C ASP A 21 -14.33 -0.11 -18.46
N ALA A 22 -14.85 1.10 -18.64
CA ALA A 22 -16.07 1.55 -17.97
C ALA A 22 -17.30 0.75 -18.43
N ALA A 23 -17.33 0.23 -19.66
CA ALA A 23 -18.44 -0.59 -20.14
C ALA A 23 -18.48 -1.97 -19.47
N LEU A 24 -17.34 -2.42 -18.92
CA LEU A 24 -17.20 -3.67 -18.16
C LEU A 24 -17.14 -3.46 -16.65
N ASN A 25 -17.44 -2.25 -16.14
CA ASN A 25 -17.28 -1.90 -14.72
C ASN A 25 -15.89 -2.31 -14.20
N ARG A 26 -14.85 -1.93 -14.93
CA ARG A 26 -13.48 -2.29 -14.61
C ARG A 26 -12.63 -1.03 -14.52
N TYR A 27 -12.29 -0.62 -13.30
CA TYR A 27 -11.46 0.56 -13.05
C TYR A 27 -10.15 0.12 -12.39
N VAL A 28 -9.04 0.29 -13.10
CA VAL A 28 -7.72 -0.10 -12.63
C VAL A 28 -7.02 1.11 -12.05
N PHE A 29 -6.65 1.00 -10.78
CA PHE A 29 -5.80 1.96 -10.11
C PHE A 29 -4.48 1.30 -9.78
N ALA A 30 -3.41 2.04 -9.93
CA ALA A 30 -2.15 1.68 -9.32
C ALA A 30 -1.75 2.73 -8.28
N TYR A 31 -0.99 2.27 -7.31
CA TYR A 31 -0.59 3.07 -6.17
C TYR A 31 0.87 2.82 -5.86
N THR A 32 1.59 3.89 -5.57
CA THR A 32 2.97 3.86 -5.08
C THR A 32 2.95 4.24 -3.61
N ILE A 33 3.41 3.33 -2.77
CA ILE A 33 3.49 3.52 -1.33
C ILE A 33 4.94 3.72 -0.95
N THR A 34 5.21 4.72 -0.12
CA THR A 34 6.52 4.96 0.49
C THR A 34 6.39 4.86 2.00
N ILE A 35 7.17 3.97 2.59
CA ILE A 35 7.28 3.76 4.04
C ILE A 35 8.60 4.34 4.47
N LYS A 36 8.61 5.24 5.46
CA LYS A 36 9.83 5.85 6.00
C LYS A 36 10.01 5.42 7.45
N ASN A 37 11.24 5.11 7.85
CA ASN A 37 11.57 4.87 9.24
C ASN A 37 12.20 6.13 9.85
N HIS A 38 11.42 6.92 10.60
CA HIS A 38 11.92 8.07 11.36
C HIS A 38 12.25 7.73 12.81
N SER A 39 12.15 6.45 13.19
CA SER A 39 12.55 5.99 14.52
C SER A 39 14.06 5.80 14.64
N THR A 40 14.54 5.58 15.86
CA THR A 40 15.96 5.30 16.15
C THR A 40 16.32 3.83 16.01
N GLU A 41 15.35 2.96 15.77
CA GLU A 41 15.53 1.51 15.70
C GLU A 41 15.31 1.00 14.28
N THR A 42 15.92 -0.13 13.94
CA THR A 42 15.62 -0.82 12.67
C THR A 42 14.27 -1.52 12.78
N VAL A 43 13.41 -1.35 11.77
CA VAL A 43 12.09 -1.99 11.71
C VAL A 43 11.98 -2.94 10.52
N GLN A 44 11.04 -3.86 10.56
CA GLN A 44 10.75 -4.75 9.44
C GLN A 44 9.25 -4.78 9.15
N LEU A 45 8.87 -4.64 7.89
CA LEU A 45 7.50 -4.88 7.46
C LEU A 45 7.27 -6.39 7.35
N LEU A 46 6.37 -6.92 8.18
CA LEU A 46 6.07 -8.35 8.21
C LEU A 46 4.84 -8.72 7.40
N ARG A 47 3.77 -7.93 7.52
CA ARG A 47 2.46 -8.24 6.95
C ARG A 47 1.75 -6.97 6.51
N ARG A 48 0.80 -7.13 5.59
CA ARG A 48 -0.12 -6.10 5.14
C ARG A 48 -1.56 -6.56 5.32
N TYR A 49 -2.44 -5.60 5.55
CA TYR A 49 -3.89 -5.76 5.50
C TYR A 49 -4.45 -4.57 4.73
N TRP A 50 -5.32 -4.86 3.77
CA TRP A 50 -6.07 -3.89 3.00
C TRP A 50 -7.55 -4.16 3.19
N LEU A 51 -8.29 -3.10 3.52
CA LEU A 51 -9.73 -3.04 3.34
C LEU A 51 -9.98 -2.11 2.15
N ILE A 52 -10.48 -2.66 1.06
CA ILE A 52 -10.73 -1.94 -0.19
C ILE A 52 -12.23 -1.77 -0.33
N THR A 53 -12.72 -0.53 -0.36
CA THR A 53 -14.15 -0.21 -0.47
C THR A 53 -14.38 0.47 -1.81
N ASP A 54 -15.32 -0.06 -2.59
CA ASP A 54 -15.76 0.58 -3.85
C ASP A 54 -16.82 1.67 -3.59
N ALA A 55 -17.20 2.42 -4.62
CA ALA A 55 -18.19 3.48 -4.50
C ALA A 55 -19.60 3.01 -4.10
N ASN A 56 -19.92 1.71 -4.24
CA ASN A 56 -21.17 1.11 -3.79
C ASN A 56 -21.13 0.62 -2.33
N GLY A 57 -19.98 0.73 -1.67
CA GLY A 57 -19.78 0.26 -0.30
C GLY A 57 -19.47 -1.24 -0.21
N LYS A 58 -19.16 -1.92 -1.32
CA LYS A 58 -18.68 -3.31 -1.28
C LYS A 58 -17.24 -3.31 -0.80
N GLU A 59 -16.99 -4.13 0.22
CA GLU A 59 -15.67 -4.29 0.83
C GLU A 59 -14.97 -5.55 0.34
N THR A 60 -13.68 -5.44 0.07
CA THR A 60 -12.78 -6.55 -0.23
C THR A 60 -11.57 -6.49 0.68
N GLU A 61 -11.33 -7.57 1.42
CA GLU A 61 -10.17 -7.70 2.28
C GLU A 61 -9.03 -8.42 1.58
N VAL A 62 -7.82 -7.84 1.63
CA VAL A 62 -6.59 -8.48 1.16
C VAL A 62 -5.58 -8.48 2.28
N ASN A 63 -5.17 -9.66 2.73
CA ASN A 63 -4.18 -9.84 3.77
C ASN A 63 -3.06 -10.76 3.29
N GLY A 64 -1.84 -10.55 3.80
CA GLY A 64 -0.71 -11.39 3.44
C GLY A 64 0.60 -10.94 4.04
N GLU A 65 1.63 -11.76 3.84
CA GLU A 65 3.00 -11.46 4.26
C GLU A 65 3.66 -10.47 3.31
N GLY A 66 4.44 -9.56 3.89
CA GLY A 66 5.25 -8.61 3.15
C GLY A 66 4.43 -7.64 2.29
N VAL A 67 5.10 -7.07 1.29
CA VAL A 67 4.58 -6.26 0.20
C VAL A 67 5.33 -6.68 -1.07
N VAL A 68 4.62 -6.83 -2.19
CA VAL A 68 5.21 -7.26 -3.49
C VAL A 68 6.14 -8.49 -3.43
N GLY A 69 5.95 -9.38 -2.45
CA GLY A 69 6.78 -10.58 -2.25
C GLY A 69 7.97 -10.39 -1.31
N GLU A 70 8.12 -9.21 -0.70
CA GLU A 70 9.25 -8.85 0.16
C GLU A 70 8.79 -8.45 1.58
N GLN A 71 9.63 -8.72 2.58
CA GLN A 71 9.49 -8.20 3.95
C GLN A 71 10.63 -7.22 4.26
N PRO A 72 10.57 -5.98 3.75
CA PRO A 72 11.68 -5.05 3.80
C PRO A 72 12.06 -4.70 5.23
N GLN A 73 13.37 -4.63 5.49
CA GLN A 73 13.95 -4.13 6.71
C GLN A 73 14.42 -2.69 6.48
N LEU A 74 13.97 -1.76 7.32
CA LEU A 74 14.26 -0.32 7.21
C LEU A 74 15.12 0.10 8.39
N ALA A 75 16.38 0.46 8.11
CA ALA A 75 17.24 1.12 9.09
C ALA A 75 16.71 2.53 9.46
N PRO A 76 17.12 3.12 10.59
CA PRO A 76 16.80 4.50 10.94
C PRO A 76 17.12 5.48 9.78
N GLY A 77 16.17 6.34 9.44
CA GLY A 77 16.29 7.32 8.35
C GLY A 77 16.10 6.77 6.93
N SER A 78 15.95 5.45 6.75
CA SER A 78 15.72 4.85 5.44
C SER A 78 14.25 4.82 5.04
N SER A 79 14.02 4.59 3.74
CA SER A 79 12.68 4.44 3.18
C SER A 79 12.60 3.25 2.21
N TYR A 80 11.42 2.66 2.11
CA TYR A 80 11.11 1.62 1.13
C TYR A 80 9.89 2.06 0.31
N SER A 81 9.99 1.97 -1.01
CA SER A 81 8.91 2.34 -1.93
C SER A 81 8.56 1.17 -2.84
N TYR A 82 7.26 0.92 -3.02
CA TYR A 82 6.77 -0.11 -3.93
C TYR A 82 5.49 0.35 -4.65
N THR A 83 5.28 -0.19 -5.85
CA THR A 83 4.07 0.05 -6.66
C THR A 83 3.28 -1.24 -6.78
N SER A 84 1.97 -1.14 -6.64
CA SER A 84 1.02 -2.25 -6.82
C SER A 84 -0.29 -1.69 -7.40
N GLY A 85 -1.31 -2.54 -7.58
CA GLY A 85 -2.59 -2.14 -8.16
C GLY A 85 -3.80 -2.74 -7.46
N ALA A 86 -4.95 -2.12 -7.73
CA ALA A 86 -6.28 -2.58 -7.34
C ALA A 86 -7.23 -2.45 -8.54
N VAL A 87 -8.18 -3.37 -8.62
CA VAL A 87 -9.27 -3.32 -9.60
C VAL A 87 -10.54 -3.06 -8.82
N LEU A 88 -11.25 -2.01 -9.18
CA LEU A 88 -12.55 -1.66 -8.61
C LEU A 88 -13.65 -1.86 -9.65
N GLU A 89 -14.84 -2.22 -9.16
CA GLU A 89 -16.05 -2.31 -9.98
C GLU A 89 -16.72 -0.93 -10.14
N THR A 90 -16.43 0.02 -9.24
CA THR A 90 -16.93 1.40 -9.24
C THR A 90 -16.02 2.34 -8.47
#